data_AF-A0A0W1AVV1-F1
#
_entry.id   AF-A0A0W1AVV1-F1
#
_cell.length_a   1.000
_cell.length_b   1.000
_cell.length_c   1.000
_cell.angle_alpha   90.00
_cell.angle_beta   90.00
_cell.angle_gamma   90.00
#
_symmetry.space_group_name_H-M   'P 1'
#
loop_
_entity.id
_entity.type
_entity.pdbx_description
1 polymer ?
#
loop_
_entity_poly.entity_id
_entity_poly.type
_entity_poly.pdbx_seq_one_letter_code
_entity_poly.pdbx_strand_id
1 'polypeptide(L)'
;MTKCIRCNVTVDNQHNRCPLCSKPLKIRGESATEYPSYKEVYQVTKPFTVAKLFLFLTISAIVLSITINALTYHINPRIWSIIVSTGLIYAWIVVKDTILSNKHIGRKILYHYVMLSIFLLVIDIFVGFRGWSTNYAIPLFGVAATFIMTMLAIVQKSLWRHDIGYILAMFFINLCPMLLFVFNLSHVIWTSVFSIVYSLLTIIGMIIFSDRKFISEIRRRFHY
;
A
#
# COMPACT_ATOMS: atom_id res chain seq x y z
N MET A 1 7.78 2.32 -52.77
CA MET A 1 7.07 1.43 -51.83
C MET A 1 7.68 0.04 -51.91
N THR A 2 7.89 -0.61 -50.77
CA THR A 2 8.49 -1.95 -50.66
C THR A 2 7.48 -2.92 -50.05
N LYS A 3 7.27 -4.09 -50.66
CA LYS A 3 6.35 -5.11 -50.14
C LYS A 3 7.06 -6.01 -49.12
N CYS A 4 6.46 -6.18 -47.94
CA CYS A 4 7.01 -7.08 -46.94
C CYS A 4 6.70 -8.55 -47.29
N ILE A 5 7.73 -9.38 -47.39
CA ILE A 5 7.58 -10.81 -47.76
C ILE A 5 6.82 -11.61 -46.69
N ARG A 6 6.82 -11.17 -45.42
CA ARG A 6 6.20 -11.93 -44.32
C ARG A 6 4.70 -11.64 -44.16
N CYS A 7 4.31 -10.37 -44.16
CA CYS A 7 2.91 -9.98 -43.96
C CYS A 7 2.21 -9.54 -45.25
N ASN A 8 2.91 -9.55 -46.39
CA ASN A 8 2.41 -9.18 -47.71
C ASN A 8 1.87 -7.74 -47.83
N VAL A 9 2.12 -6.89 -46.83
CA VAL A 9 1.72 -5.48 -46.81
C VAL A 9 2.73 -4.62 -47.57
N THR A 10 2.23 -3.63 -48.30
CA THR A 10 3.02 -2.57 -48.96
C THR A 10 3.40 -1.51 -47.95
N VAL A 11 4.70 -1.34 -47.72
CA VAL A 11 5.27 -0.38 -46.76
C VAL A 11 5.98 0.72 -47.53
N ASP A 12 5.92 1.96 -47.03
CA ASP A 12 6.65 3.07 -47.63
C ASP A 12 8.17 2.85 -47.56
N ASN A 13 8.91 3.32 -48.56
CA ASN A 13 10.38 3.17 -48.66
C ASN A 13 11.15 3.89 -47.54
N GLN A 14 10.47 4.76 -46.79
CA GLN A 14 11.03 5.48 -45.64
C GLN A 14 11.27 4.56 -44.42
N HIS A 15 10.62 3.39 -44.37
CA HIS A 15 10.73 2.48 -43.23
C HIS A 15 11.74 1.36 -43.49
N ASN A 16 12.78 1.28 -42.66
CA ASN A 16 13.77 0.19 -42.73
C ASN A 16 13.25 -1.15 -42.18
N ARG A 17 12.14 -1.13 -41.43
CA ARG A 17 11.48 -2.31 -40.86
C ARG A 17 9.98 -2.22 -41.07
N CYS A 18 9.33 -3.38 -41.27
CA CYS A 18 7.88 -3.43 -41.38
C CYS A 18 7.23 -3.14 -40.01
N PRO A 19 6.31 -2.14 -39.89
CA PRO A 19 5.68 -1.79 -38.62
C PRO A 19 4.75 -2.87 -38.05
N LEU A 20 4.29 -3.80 -38.90
CA LEU A 20 3.37 -4.87 -38.50
C LEU A 20 4.06 -6.13 -37.96
N CYS A 21 5.23 -6.48 -38.51
CA CYS A 21 5.89 -7.75 -38.19
C CYS A 21 7.37 -7.61 -37.83
N SER A 22 7.86 -6.37 -37.76
CA SER A 22 9.21 -5.95 -37.36
C SER A 22 10.36 -6.56 -38.18
N LYS A 23 10.07 -7.21 -39.32
CA LYS A 23 11.07 -7.80 -40.21
C LYS A 23 11.81 -6.69 -40.98
N PRO A 24 13.15 -6.76 -41.12
CA PRO A 24 13.91 -5.79 -41.90
C PRO A 24 13.53 -5.87 -43.38
N LEU A 25 13.32 -4.71 -44.00
CA LEU A 25 13.07 -4.58 -45.43
C LEU A 25 14.42 -4.46 -46.16
N LYS A 26 14.54 -5.06 -47.35
CA LYS A 26 15.82 -5.19 -48.07
C LYS A 26 16.34 -3.89 -48.69
N ILE A 27 15.51 -2.86 -48.82
CA ILE A 27 15.85 -1.61 -49.50
C ILE A 27 16.15 -0.56 -48.44
N ARG A 28 17.41 -0.11 -48.39
CA ARG A 28 17.89 0.94 -47.51
C ARG A 28 17.66 2.28 -48.23
N GLY A 29 16.49 2.88 -48.03
CA GLY A 29 16.25 4.24 -48.49
C GLY A 29 17.06 5.20 -47.62
N GLU A 30 17.91 6.02 -48.22
CA GLU A 30 18.46 7.19 -47.56
C GLU A 30 17.34 8.24 -47.44
N SER A 31 16.64 8.24 -46.32
CA SER A 31 15.77 9.36 -45.96
C SER A 31 15.77 9.55 -44.46
N ALA A 32 16.15 10.76 -44.03
CA ALA A 32 16.01 11.25 -42.68
C ALA A 32 14.51 11.27 -42.32
N THR A 33 14.07 10.33 -41.49
CA THR A 33 12.72 10.38 -40.93
C THR A 33 12.62 11.53 -39.93
N GLU A 34 11.74 12.49 -40.22
CA GLU A 34 11.37 13.65 -39.38
C GLU A 34 10.48 13.26 -38.18
N TYR A 35 10.15 11.97 -38.05
CA TYR A 35 9.37 11.43 -36.94
C TYR A 35 10.29 11.03 -35.77
N PRO A 36 9.97 11.43 -34.53
CA PRO A 36 10.74 11.02 -33.36
C PRO A 36 10.70 9.50 -33.21
N SER A 37 11.89 8.90 -33.17
CA SER A 37 12.07 7.50 -32.81
C SER A 37 11.51 7.26 -31.41
N TYR A 38 10.37 6.58 -31.31
CA TYR A 38 9.87 6.11 -30.04
C TYR A 38 10.69 4.87 -29.65
N LYS A 39 11.26 4.88 -28.44
CA LYS A 39 11.84 3.66 -27.88
C LYS A 39 10.70 2.66 -27.68
N GLU A 40 10.70 1.57 -28.43
CA GLU A 40 9.92 0.40 -28.09
C GLU A 40 10.42 -0.10 -26.73
N VAL A 41 9.74 0.32 -25.66
CA VAL A 41 9.97 -0.20 -24.32
C VAL A 41 9.37 -1.60 -24.31
N TYR A 42 10.11 -2.57 -24.85
CA TYR A 42 9.87 -3.97 -24.52
C TYR A 42 10.06 -4.07 -23.02
N GLN A 43 8.95 -4.16 -22.29
CA GLN A 43 8.98 -4.59 -20.90
C GLN A 43 9.52 -6.01 -20.92
N VAL A 44 10.83 -6.15 -20.71
CA VAL A 44 11.47 -7.44 -20.52
C VAL A 44 10.85 -8.01 -19.25
N THR A 45 9.82 -8.84 -19.42
CA THR A 45 9.21 -9.60 -18.34
C THR A 45 10.28 -10.56 -17.85
N LYS A 46 11.09 -10.13 -16.89
CA LYS A 46 12.04 -11.02 -16.22
C LYS A 46 11.21 -12.17 -15.65
N PRO A 47 11.43 -13.43 -16.08
CA PRO A 47 10.57 -14.55 -15.70
C PRO A 47 10.60 -14.79 -14.19
N PHE A 48 11.74 -14.46 -13.55
CA PHE A 48 11.95 -14.44 -12.11
C PHE A 48 12.02 -13.00 -11.58
N THR A 49 11.07 -12.64 -10.72
CA THR A 49 11.09 -11.40 -9.96
C THR A 49 11.34 -11.76 -8.51
N VAL A 50 12.16 -10.98 -7.79
CA VAL A 50 12.35 -11.11 -6.33
C VAL A 50 11.02 -11.24 -5.57
N ALA A 51 9.96 -10.60 -6.06
CA ALA A 51 8.60 -10.78 -5.55
C ALA A 51 8.09 -12.23 -5.65
N LYS A 52 8.29 -12.93 -6.77
CA LYS A 52 7.85 -14.33 -6.91
C LYS A 52 8.59 -15.27 -5.95
N LEU A 53 9.90 -15.05 -5.75
CA LEU A 53 10.68 -15.81 -4.77
C LEU A 53 10.17 -15.57 -3.35
N PHE A 54 9.95 -14.31 -2.98
CA PHE A 54 9.44 -13.97 -1.66
C PHE A 54 8.01 -14.50 -1.44
N LEU A 55 7.18 -14.57 -2.49
CA LEU A 55 5.83 -15.16 -2.43
C LEU A 55 5.92 -16.67 -2.18
N PHE A 56 6.82 -17.34 -2.89
CA PHE A 56 7.04 -18.77 -2.72
C PHE A 56 7.55 -19.09 -1.30
N LEU A 57 8.50 -18.31 -0.78
CA LEU A 57 9.03 -18.48 0.58
C LEU A 57 7.95 -18.26 1.65
N THR A 58 7.13 -17.22 1.50
CA THR A 58 6.04 -16.94 2.45
C THR A 58 4.99 -18.04 2.46
N ILE A 59 4.55 -18.52 1.29
CA ILE A 59 3.61 -19.65 1.20
C ILE A 59 4.23 -20.92 1.79
N SER A 60 5.48 -21.23 1.46
CA SER A 60 6.17 -22.41 1.98
C SER A 60 6.26 -22.39 3.50
N ALA A 61 6.62 -21.24 4.08
CA ALA A 61 6.69 -21.06 5.52
C ALA A 61 5.32 -21.18 6.21
N ILE A 62 4.24 -20.68 5.58
CA ILE A 62 2.86 -20.85 6.07
C ILE A 62 2.49 -22.34 6.09
N VAL A 63 2.71 -23.06 4.98
CA VAL A 63 2.39 -24.49 4.87
C VAL A 63 3.19 -25.31 5.89
N LEU A 64 4.48 -25.00 6.07
CA LEU A 64 5.32 -25.64 7.08
C LEU A 64 4.80 -25.36 8.49
N SER A 65 4.45 -24.12 8.81
CA SER A 65 3.92 -23.76 10.13
C SER A 65 2.61 -24.49 10.45
N ILE A 66 1.70 -24.57 9.48
CA ILE A 66 0.44 -25.30 9.62
C ILE A 66 0.71 -26.79 9.82
N THR A 67 1.58 -27.39 9.02
CA THR A 67 1.95 -28.81 9.11
C THR A 67 2.56 -29.14 10.48
N ILE A 68 3.52 -28.33 10.95
CA ILE A 68 4.16 -28.54 12.27
C ILE A 68 3.13 -28.42 13.39
N ASN A 69 2.23 -27.43 13.31
CA ASN A 69 1.19 -27.25 14.32
C ASN A 69 0.22 -28.44 14.34
N ALA A 70 -0.19 -28.95 13.18
CA ALA A 70 -1.05 -30.13 13.07
C ALA A 70 -0.39 -31.39 13.67
N LEU A 71 0.90 -31.62 13.38
CA LEU A 71 1.65 -32.76 13.90
C LEU A 71 1.91 -32.65 15.42
N THR A 72 2.05 -31.43 15.93
CA THR A 72 2.37 -31.16 17.35
C THR A 72 1.11 -30.87 18.17
N TYR A 73 -0.09 -30.93 17.58
CA TYR A 73 -1.34 -30.53 18.22
C TYR A 73 -1.63 -31.35 19.50
N HIS A 74 -1.27 -32.65 19.48
CA HIS A 74 -1.39 -33.52 20.64
C HIS A 74 -0.50 -33.08 21.82
N ILE A 75 0.63 -32.44 21.56
CA ILE A 75 1.60 -32.00 22.59
C ILE A 75 1.21 -30.61 23.11
N ASN A 76 0.76 -29.72 22.22
CA ASN A 76 0.34 -28.38 22.58
C ASN A 76 -0.93 -27.99 21.80
N PRO A 77 -2.12 -28.03 22.44
CA PRO A 77 -3.41 -27.82 21.78
C PRO A 77 -3.70 -26.32 21.50
N ARG A 78 -2.67 -25.57 21.09
CA ARG A 78 -2.77 -24.16 20.70
C ARG A 78 -2.50 -24.00 19.22
N ILE A 79 -3.34 -23.22 18.54
CA ILE A 79 -3.25 -22.97 17.10
C ILE A 79 -2.29 -21.80 16.83
N TRP A 80 -1.02 -21.94 17.23
CA TRP A 80 0.00 -20.90 17.05
C TRP A 80 0.38 -20.65 15.59
N SER A 81 0.09 -21.61 14.69
CA SER A 81 0.31 -21.47 13.25
C SER A 81 -0.48 -20.32 12.63
N ILE A 82 -1.64 -19.96 13.16
CA ILE A 82 -2.43 -18.82 12.65
C ILE A 82 -1.72 -17.49 12.91
N ILE A 83 -1.09 -17.34 14.08
CA ILE A 83 -0.32 -16.14 14.41
C ILE A 83 0.87 -16.00 13.45
N VAL A 84 1.61 -17.09 13.25
CA VAL A 84 2.76 -17.12 12.31
C VAL A 84 2.29 -16.81 10.89
N SER A 85 1.21 -17.45 10.45
CA SER A 85 0.69 -17.28 9.09
C SER A 85 0.24 -15.84 8.83
N THR A 86 -0.50 -15.24 9.78
CA THR A 86 -0.94 -13.85 9.67
C THR A 86 0.23 -12.88 9.69
N GLY A 87 1.27 -13.15 10.49
CA GLY A 87 2.50 -12.36 10.51
C GLY A 87 3.28 -12.42 9.19
N LEU A 88 3.37 -13.60 8.57
CA LEU A 88 3.99 -13.79 7.26
C LEU A 88 3.21 -13.07 6.15
N ILE A 89 1.87 -13.13 6.19
CA ILE A 89 1.01 -12.38 5.26
C ILE A 89 1.20 -10.88 5.45
N TYR A 90 1.26 -10.39 6.69
CA TYR A 90 1.51 -8.98 6.98
C TYR A 90 2.88 -8.53 6.44
N ALA A 91 3.95 -9.30 6.70
CA ALA A 91 5.29 -9.01 6.18
C ALA A 91 5.32 -9.00 4.64
N TRP A 92 4.63 -9.94 4.00
CA TRP A 92 4.46 -9.98 2.55
C TRP A 92 3.82 -8.69 2.01
N ILE A 93 2.73 -8.25 2.65
CA ILE A 93 2.02 -7.03 2.29
C ILE A 93 2.91 -5.80 2.48
N VAL A 94 3.64 -5.71 3.59
CA VAL A 94 4.56 -4.60 3.88
C VAL A 94 5.63 -4.45 2.80
N VAL A 95 6.29 -5.56 2.43
CA VAL A 95 7.34 -5.54 1.40
C VAL A 95 6.75 -5.14 0.05
N LYS A 96 5.61 -5.74 -0.33
CA LYS A 96 4.94 -5.45 -1.60
C LYS A 96 4.53 -3.98 -1.70
N ASP A 97 3.89 -3.44 -0.67
CA ASP A 97 3.41 -2.05 -0.73
C ASP A 97 4.48 -1.01 -0.46
N THR A 98 5.52 -1.31 0.32
CA THR A 98 6.63 -0.37 0.56
C THR A 98 7.53 -0.28 -0.66
N ILE A 99 7.99 -1.42 -1.20
CA ILE A 99 9.09 -1.47 -2.18
C ILE A 99 8.57 -1.40 -3.62
N LEU A 100 7.48 -2.10 -3.96
CA LEU A 100 7.03 -2.25 -5.36
C LEU A 100 5.97 -1.22 -5.79
N SER A 101 5.45 -0.44 -4.85
CA SER A 101 4.21 0.31 -5.03
C SER A 101 4.51 1.80 -5.18
N ASN A 102 4.20 2.39 -6.33
CA ASN A 102 4.25 3.86 -6.55
C ASN A 102 3.02 4.59 -5.96
N LYS A 103 2.39 4.01 -4.94
CA LYS A 103 1.20 4.59 -4.28
C LYS A 103 1.61 5.77 -3.40
N HIS A 104 0.72 6.75 -3.24
CA HIS A 104 0.88 7.85 -2.29
C HIS A 104 1.19 7.36 -0.88
N ILE A 105 2.11 8.05 -0.20
CA ILE A 105 2.62 7.68 1.12
C ILE A 105 1.50 7.66 2.16
N GLY A 106 0.59 8.65 2.15
CA GLY A 106 -0.54 8.69 3.09
C GLY A 106 -1.46 7.47 3.00
N ARG A 107 -1.72 6.97 1.79
CA ARG A 107 -2.48 5.73 1.60
C ARG A 107 -1.72 4.51 2.15
N LYS A 108 -0.39 4.46 1.99
CA LYS A 108 0.41 3.35 2.54
C LYS A 108 0.33 3.33 4.07
N ILE A 109 0.44 4.49 4.72
CA ILE A 109 0.39 4.59 6.18
C ILE A 109 -0.97 4.12 6.72
N LEU A 110 -2.07 4.61 6.14
CA LEU A 110 -3.42 4.17 6.49
C LEU A 110 -3.59 2.66 6.34
N TYR A 111 -3.15 2.12 5.21
CA TYR A 111 -3.27 0.70 4.94
C TYR A 111 -2.43 -0.15 5.91
N HIS A 112 -1.19 0.25 6.20
CA HIS A 112 -0.35 -0.43 7.19
C HIS A 112 -0.93 -0.35 8.60
N TYR A 113 -1.50 0.79 8.99
CA TYR A 113 -2.18 0.91 10.28
C TYR A 113 -3.33 -0.08 10.42
N VAL A 114 -4.21 -0.17 9.41
CA VAL A 114 -5.36 -1.10 9.44
C VAL A 114 -4.89 -2.55 9.46
N MET A 115 -3.94 -2.92 8.59
CA MET A 115 -3.42 -4.29 8.53
C MET A 115 -2.70 -4.68 9.83
N LEU A 116 -1.92 -3.78 10.41
CA LEU A 116 -1.23 -4.02 11.69
C LEU A 116 -2.24 -4.15 12.83
N SER A 117 -3.28 -3.32 12.86
CA SER A 117 -4.35 -3.41 13.86
C SER A 117 -5.06 -4.77 13.80
N ILE A 118 -5.39 -5.26 12.60
CA ILE A 118 -5.97 -6.60 12.41
C ILE A 118 -5.01 -7.68 12.90
N PHE A 119 -3.72 -7.58 12.56
CA PHE A 119 -2.73 -8.56 13.00
C PHE A 119 -2.60 -8.61 14.53
N LEU A 120 -2.59 -7.46 15.21
CA LEU A 120 -2.54 -7.38 16.68
C LEU A 120 -3.79 -7.98 17.33
N LEU A 121 -4.98 -7.73 16.75
CA LEU A 121 -6.23 -8.36 17.21
C LEU A 121 -6.18 -9.88 17.09
N VAL A 122 -5.67 -10.39 15.96
CA VAL A 122 -5.48 -11.84 15.77
C VAL A 122 -4.58 -12.40 16.86
N ILE A 123 -3.42 -11.78 17.13
CA ILE A 123 -2.53 -12.24 18.20
C ILE A 123 -3.27 -12.27 19.55
N ASP A 124 -3.97 -11.20 19.89
CA ASP A 124 -4.65 -11.11 21.18
C ASP A 124 -5.70 -12.21 21.33
N ILE A 125 -6.55 -12.42 20.32
CA ILE A 125 -7.57 -13.48 20.32
C ILE A 125 -6.94 -14.86 20.52
N PHE A 126 -5.89 -15.20 19.76
CA PHE A 126 -5.27 -16.53 19.84
C PHE A 126 -4.38 -16.74 21.08
N VAL A 127 -4.02 -15.68 21.80
CA VAL A 127 -3.27 -15.74 23.07
C VAL A 127 -4.21 -15.74 24.30
N GLY A 128 -5.53 -15.63 24.09
CA GLY A 128 -6.54 -15.70 25.15
C GLY A 128 -7.19 -14.36 25.49
N PHE A 129 -7.19 -13.41 24.54
CA PHE A 129 -7.82 -12.10 24.56
C PHE A 129 -7.68 -11.35 25.90
N ARG A 130 -6.45 -10.90 26.17
CA ARG A 130 -6.16 -10.09 27.37
C ARG A 130 -6.48 -8.61 27.17
N GLY A 131 -6.88 -8.22 25.95
CA GLY A 131 -7.25 -6.86 25.57
C GLY A 131 -6.05 -5.91 25.45
N TRP A 132 -4.80 -6.39 25.47
CA TRP A 132 -3.64 -5.51 25.35
C TRP A 132 -3.57 -4.82 23.98
N SER A 133 -4.09 -5.48 22.94
CA SER A 133 -4.15 -4.95 21.58
C SER A 133 -5.10 -3.77 21.49
N THR A 134 -6.32 -3.91 22.04
CA THR A 134 -7.37 -2.89 22.03
C THR A 134 -7.13 -1.79 23.07
N ASN A 135 -6.56 -2.14 24.23
CA ASN A 135 -6.28 -1.19 25.30
C ASN A 135 -5.11 -0.27 24.98
N TYR A 136 -4.04 -0.76 24.35
CA TYR A 136 -2.80 0.01 24.21
C TYR A 136 -2.27 0.05 22.79
N ALA A 137 -2.11 -1.11 22.14
CA ALA A 137 -1.36 -1.18 20.90
C ALA A 137 -2.05 -0.40 19.76
N ILE A 138 -3.33 -0.69 19.48
CA ILE A 138 -4.08 -0.07 18.38
C ILE A 138 -4.22 1.46 18.56
N PRO A 139 -4.60 1.99 19.73
CA PRO A 139 -4.64 3.45 19.94
C PRO A 139 -3.27 4.11 19.77
N LEU A 140 -2.21 3.54 20.35
CA LEU A 140 -0.86 4.12 20.27
C LEU A 140 -0.27 4.07 18.87
N PHE A 141 -0.52 2.99 18.12
CA PHE A 141 -0.19 2.94 16.69
C PHE A 141 -0.95 4.00 15.89
N GLY A 142 -2.18 4.32 16.29
CA GLY A 142 -2.99 5.36 15.67
C GLY A 142 -2.34 6.73 15.84
N VAL A 143 -1.92 7.05 17.06
CA VAL A 143 -1.14 8.26 17.39
C VAL A 143 0.16 8.31 16.58
N ALA A 144 0.94 7.23 16.58
CA ALA A 144 2.20 7.17 15.85
C ALA A 144 2.00 7.38 14.34
N ALA A 145 0.95 6.78 13.75
CA ALA A 145 0.65 6.92 12.34
C ALA A 145 0.20 8.35 12.00
N THR A 146 -0.62 8.98 12.85
CA THR A 146 -0.97 10.41 12.70
C THR A 146 0.25 11.32 12.86
N PHE A 147 1.17 11.03 13.77
CA PHE A 147 2.39 11.80 13.96
C PHE A 147 3.31 11.71 12.73
N ILE A 148 3.47 10.52 12.14
CA ILE A 148 4.24 10.36 10.90
C ILE A 148 3.58 11.14 9.76
N MET A 149 2.25 11.06 9.63
CA MET A 149 1.49 11.82 8.62
C MET A 149 1.69 13.33 8.76
N THR A 150 1.66 13.87 9.98
CA THR A 150 1.85 15.31 10.21
C THR A 150 3.29 15.74 9.94
N MET A 151 4.28 14.94 10.34
CA MET A 151 5.68 15.21 10.01
C MET A 151 5.91 15.23 8.50
N LEU A 152 5.36 14.26 7.76
CA LEU A 152 5.43 14.22 6.30
C LEU A 152 4.76 15.45 5.67
N ALA A 153 3.60 15.85 6.17
CA ALA A 153 2.91 17.04 5.71
C ALA A 153 3.76 18.31 5.92
N ILE A 154 4.42 18.47 7.08
CA ILE A 154 5.29 19.62 7.38
C ILE A 154 6.52 19.65 6.46
N VAL A 155 7.20 18.51 6.30
CA VAL A 155 8.44 18.42 5.50
C VAL A 155 8.15 18.58 4.01
N GLN A 156 7.09 17.94 3.50
CA GLN A 156 6.71 18.00 2.09
C GLN A 156 5.53 18.95 1.89
N LYS A 157 5.81 20.26 1.89
CA LYS A 157 4.80 21.33 1.62
C LYS A 157 3.96 21.11 0.35
N SER A 158 4.50 20.40 -0.64
CA SER A 158 3.82 20.02 -1.90
C SER A 158 2.66 19.03 -1.73
N LEU A 159 2.67 18.21 -0.66
CA LEU A 159 1.68 17.16 -0.43
C LEU A 159 0.44 17.61 0.37
N TRP A 160 0.42 18.84 0.87
CA TRP A 160 -0.71 19.39 1.63
C TRP A 160 -2.06 19.20 0.92
N ARG A 161 -2.07 19.23 -0.41
CA ARG A 161 -3.30 19.11 -1.21
C ARG A 161 -3.88 17.69 -1.26
N HIS A 162 -3.02 16.66 -1.24
CA HIS A 162 -3.45 15.26 -1.35
C HIS A 162 -3.60 14.62 0.03
N ASP A 163 -2.86 15.08 1.04
CA ASP A 163 -2.78 14.43 2.34
C ASP A 163 -3.88 14.84 3.33
N ILE A 164 -4.57 15.97 3.13
CA ILE A 164 -5.72 16.37 3.97
C ILE A 164 -6.77 15.25 4.05
N GLY A 165 -7.09 14.61 2.91
CA GLY A 165 -8.04 13.50 2.88
C GLY A 165 -7.59 12.30 3.70
N TYR A 166 -6.28 12.04 3.74
CA TYR A 166 -5.71 10.94 4.52
C TYR A 166 -5.62 11.27 6.01
N ILE A 167 -5.35 12.52 6.38
CA ILE A 167 -5.38 12.98 7.78
C ILE A 167 -6.82 12.94 8.31
N LEU A 168 -7.80 13.37 7.51
CA LEU A 168 -9.22 13.26 7.86
C LEU A 168 -9.64 11.78 7.99
N ALA A 169 -9.20 10.91 7.08
CA ALA A 169 -9.45 9.47 7.19
C ALA A 169 -8.81 8.87 8.46
N MET A 170 -7.60 9.31 8.83
CA MET A 170 -6.95 8.90 10.08
C MET A 170 -7.79 9.27 11.31
N PHE A 171 -8.39 10.47 11.33
CA PHE A 171 -9.28 10.86 12.43
C PHE A 171 -10.47 9.90 12.56
N PHE A 172 -11.15 9.58 11.45
CA PHE A 172 -12.25 8.61 11.48
C PHE A 172 -11.80 7.22 11.94
N ILE A 173 -10.61 6.80 11.52
CA ILE A 173 -10.03 5.53 11.95
C ILE A 173 -9.68 5.55 13.45
N ASN A 174 -9.18 6.67 13.98
CA ASN A 174 -8.88 6.83 15.41
C ASN A 174 -10.13 6.96 16.29
N LEU A 175 -11.33 7.10 15.70
CA LEU A 175 -12.59 6.89 16.42
C LEU A 175 -12.89 5.39 16.65
N CYS A 176 -12.31 4.49 15.85
CA CYS A 176 -12.53 3.05 15.96
C CYS A 176 -12.11 2.47 17.33
N PRO A 177 -10.95 2.83 17.93
CA PRO A 177 -10.62 2.45 19.30
C PRO A 177 -11.68 2.83 20.35
N MET A 178 -12.35 3.98 20.17
CA MET A 178 -13.44 4.39 21.06
C MET A 178 -14.68 3.51 20.87
N LEU A 179 -14.99 3.11 19.63
CA LEU A 179 -16.04 2.12 19.38
C LEU A 179 -15.72 0.78 20.06
N LEU A 180 -14.47 0.32 20.01
CA LEU A 180 -14.04 -0.91 20.71
C LEU A 180 -14.26 -0.82 22.23
N PHE A 181 -14.06 0.36 22.83
CA PHE A 181 -14.39 0.60 24.25
C PHE A 181 -15.89 0.50 24.51
N VAL A 182 -16.74 1.12 23.66
CA VAL A 182 -18.20 1.04 23.81
C VAL A 182 -18.73 -0.39 23.71
N PHE A 183 -18.11 -1.22 22.87
CA PHE A 183 -18.46 -2.64 22.76
C PHE A 183 -17.85 -3.53 23.87
N ASN A 184 -17.27 -2.96 24.93
CA ASN A 184 -16.59 -3.67 26.02
C ASN A 184 -15.41 -4.57 25.58
N LEU A 185 -14.80 -4.31 24.42
CA LEU A 185 -13.56 -4.99 24.00
C LEU A 185 -12.29 -4.29 24.51
N SER A 186 -12.43 -3.09 25.09
CA SER A 186 -11.37 -2.32 25.72
C SER A 186 -11.83 -1.85 27.10
N HIS A 187 -10.95 -1.97 28.09
CA HIS A 187 -11.18 -1.53 29.47
C HIS A 187 -10.42 -0.25 29.81
N VAL A 188 -9.51 0.20 28.94
CA VAL A 188 -8.64 1.35 29.17
C VAL A 188 -9.07 2.50 28.26
N ILE A 189 -9.78 3.48 28.85
CA ILE A 189 -10.38 4.59 28.07
C ILE A 189 -9.34 5.64 27.66
N TRP A 190 -8.31 5.89 28.47
CA TRP A 190 -7.41 7.04 28.29
C TRP A 190 -6.63 6.98 26.98
N THR A 191 -6.26 5.78 26.52
CA THR A 191 -5.51 5.58 25.27
C THR A 191 -6.34 5.90 24.04
N SER A 192 -7.62 5.53 24.06
CA SER A 192 -8.56 5.84 22.98
C SER A 192 -8.86 7.33 22.92
N VAL A 193 -9.10 7.96 24.08
CA VAL A 193 -9.29 9.42 24.19
C VAL A 193 -8.05 10.16 23.70
N PHE A 194 -6.85 9.72 24.12
CA PHE A 194 -5.59 10.32 23.70
C PHE A 194 -5.40 10.29 22.18
N SER A 195 -5.71 9.16 21.53
CA SER A 195 -5.64 9.03 20.07
C SER A 195 -6.56 10.01 19.35
N ILE A 196 -7.80 10.17 19.83
CA ILE A 196 -8.78 11.09 19.26
C ILE A 196 -8.35 12.54 19.47
N VAL A 197 -7.96 12.91 20.69
CA VAL A 197 -7.52 14.28 21.02
C VAL A 197 -6.31 14.66 20.17
N TYR A 198 -5.33 13.77 20.03
CA TYR A 198 -4.18 14.00 19.18
C TYR A 198 -4.59 14.18 17.72
N SER A 199 -5.45 13.32 17.19
CA SER A 199 -5.97 13.44 15.82
C SER A 199 -6.73 14.76 15.60
N LEU A 200 -7.51 15.21 16.58
CA LEU A 200 -8.23 16.48 16.51
C LEU A 200 -7.27 17.68 16.53
N LEU A 201 -6.27 17.66 17.42
CA LEU A 201 -5.22 18.68 17.48
C LEU A 201 -4.47 18.78 16.15
N THR A 202 -4.18 17.65 15.51
CA THR A 202 -3.50 17.65 14.22
C THR A 202 -4.37 18.23 13.10
N ILE A 203 -5.68 17.97 13.09
CA ILE A 203 -6.63 18.61 12.16
C ILE A 203 -6.69 20.12 12.41
N ILE A 204 -6.87 20.55 13.67
CA ILE A 204 -6.94 21.97 14.03
C ILE A 204 -5.64 22.69 13.65
N GLY A 205 -4.48 22.11 13.99
CA GLY A 205 -3.19 22.63 13.59
C GLY A 205 -3.09 22.75 12.07
N MET A 206 -3.52 21.72 11.34
CA MET A 206 -3.53 21.78 9.89
C MET A 206 -4.43 22.90 9.36
N ILE A 207 -5.63 23.11 9.91
CA ILE A 207 -6.53 24.21 9.51
C ILE A 207 -5.87 25.58 9.74
N ILE A 208 -5.26 25.79 10.91
CA ILE A 208 -4.67 27.09 11.28
C ILE A 208 -3.44 27.39 10.42
N PHE A 209 -2.57 26.39 10.21
CA PHE A 209 -1.35 26.56 9.43
C PHE A 209 -1.56 26.39 7.92
N SER A 210 -2.74 25.97 7.46
CA SER A 210 -3.06 25.87 6.04
C SER A 210 -3.55 27.19 5.51
N ASP A 211 -2.78 27.72 4.58
CA ASP A 211 -3.05 28.95 3.83
C ASP A 211 -4.44 28.93 3.16
N ARG A 212 -4.95 30.08 2.67
CA ARG A 212 -6.32 30.27 2.10
C ARG A 212 -6.79 29.21 1.06
N LYS A 213 -5.87 28.40 0.53
CA LYS A 213 -6.09 27.26 -0.37
C LYS A 213 -6.73 26.04 0.33
N PHE A 214 -6.76 25.98 1.66
CA PHE A 214 -7.48 24.97 2.45
C PHE A 214 -9.00 25.02 2.23
N ILE A 215 -9.55 26.23 2.33
CA ILE A 215 -10.98 26.50 2.16
C ILE A 215 -11.42 26.14 0.73
N SER A 216 -10.55 26.34 -0.27
CA SER A 216 -10.87 25.99 -1.65
C SER A 216 -10.85 24.48 -1.93
N GLU A 217 -9.95 23.69 -1.33
CA GLU A 217 -9.97 22.22 -1.44
C GLU A 217 -11.16 21.59 -0.71
N ILE A 218 -11.51 22.06 0.50
CA ILE A 218 -12.71 21.60 1.21
C ILE A 218 -13.95 21.93 0.39
N ARG A 219 -14.09 23.16 -0.12
CA ARG A 219 -15.22 23.55 -0.97
C ARG A 219 -15.30 22.68 -2.24
N ARG A 220 -14.15 22.33 -2.84
CA ARG A 220 -14.09 21.47 -4.03
C ARG A 220 -14.49 20.01 -3.75
N ARG A 221 -14.16 19.47 -2.57
CA ARG A 221 -14.47 18.08 -2.20
C ARG A 221 -15.87 17.91 -1.62
N PHE A 222 -16.39 18.93 -0.95
CA PHE A 222 -17.72 18.93 -0.35
C PHE A 222 -18.79 19.64 -1.18
N HIS A 223 -18.50 19.98 -2.44
CA HIS A 223 -19.44 20.53 -3.44
C HIS A 223 -20.54 21.41 -2.82
N TYR A 224 -20.16 22.63 -2.42
CA TYR A 224 -21.09 23.73 -2.18
C TYR A 224 -20.66 24.93 -3.02
#